data_AF-A0A434R539-F1
#
_entry.id   AF-A0A434R539-F1
#
_cell.length_a   1.000
_cell.length_b   1.000
_cell.length_c   1.000
_cell.angle_alpha   90.00
_cell.angle_beta   90.00
_cell.angle_gamma   90.00
#
_symmetry.space_group_name_H-M   'P 1'
#
loop_
_entity.id
_entity.type
_entity.pdbx_description
1 polymer ?
#
loop_
_entity_poly.entity_id
_entity_poly.type
_entity_poly.pdbx_seq_one_letter_code
_entity_poly.pdbx_strand_id
1 'polypeptide(L)'
;FQGAAPDSFAESRLLFAGRVRDAEASFADLKLTWSFRSSDDVLAAVDRVFAEPGVRRGISHDPDPLSHKAIRTDAPGYVEVWPSIGAEMVEEPDDWTLPVNHASAPAVRVAEHVATTIQNWLRNGEAIEGKGRKLTAGDILVLVRKRDRFVHALSRSLKNRQIPVAGADRLSLPGHIAVQDLIALGHFLIQPEDDLSLAAVLRSPIFEVSEETLLTLAGERPKGQSLIASLRQHAGGDEVLAAVVSRLDGWATEVAFKPVFEFYAAALSRDG
;
A
#
# COMPACT_ATOMS: atom_id res chain seq x y z
N PHE A 1 -12.02 6.67 -11.62
CA PHE A 1 -11.62 5.79 -10.49
C PHE A 1 -11.65 6.47 -9.11
N GLN A 2 -12.09 7.73 -8.98
CA GLN A 2 -12.59 8.32 -7.72
C GLN A 2 -13.69 9.38 -7.99
N GLY A 3 -14.42 9.24 -9.10
CA GLY A 3 -15.45 10.24 -9.50
C GLY A 3 -14.90 11.61 -9.92
N ALA A 4 -13.59 11.82 -9.99
CA ALA A 4 -13.02 13.05 -10.52
C ALA A 4 -13.47 13.26 -11.97
N ALA A 5 -14.00 14.46 -12.26
CA ALA A 5 -14.48 14.90 -13.57
C ALA A 5 -13.58 16.04 -14.08
N PRO A 6 -12.51 15.74 -14.83
CA PRO A 6 -11.61 16.75 -15.40
C PRO A 6 -12.37 17.76 -16.27
N ASP A 7 -13.40 17.30 -16.97
CA ASP A 7 -14.32 18.11 -17.77
C ASP A 7 -14.95 19.25 -16.95
N SER A 8 -15.31 18.99 -15.68
CA SER A 8 -15.98 19.97 -14.83
C SER A 8 -15.12 21.20 -14.55
N PHE A 9 -13.79 21.10 -14.63
CA PHE A 9 -12.91 22.27 -14.52
C PHE A 9 -13.03 23.18 -15.74
N ALA A 10 -13.06 22.60 -16.94
CA ALA A 10 -13.25 23.33 -18.18
C ALA A 10 -14.65 23.94 -18.27
N GLU A 11 -15.68 23.18 -17.91
CA GLU A 11 -17.07 23.65 -17.83
C GLU A 11 -17.23 24.81 -16.85
N SER A 12 -16.65 24.69 -15.65
CA SER A 12 -16.68 25.75 -14.63
C SER A 12 -16.01 27.03 -15.15
N ARG A 13 -14.84 26.91 -15.80
CA ARG A 13 -14.15 28.06 -16.42
C ARG A 13 -15.03 28.76 -17.45
N LEU A 14 -15.69 28.02 -18.35
CA LEU A 14 -16.60 28.58 -19.34
C LEU A 14 -17.81 29.26 -18.70
N LEU A 15 -18.40 28.63 -17.69
CA LEU A 15 -19.55 29.16 -16.94
C LEU A 15 -19.22 30.49 -16.26
N PHE A 16 -18.12 30.54 -15.50
CA PHE A 16 -17.70 31.77 -14.81
C PHE A 16 -17.26 32.85 -15.79
N ALA A 17 -16.53 32.49 -16.85
CA ALA A 17 -16.16 33.44 -17.90
C ALA A 17 -17.38 34.03 -18.60
N GLY A 18 -18.47 33.26 -18.78
CA GLY A 18 -19.76 33.77 -19.26
C GLY A 18 -20.36 34.79 -18.30
N ARG A 19 -20.58 34.39 -17.04
CA ARG A 19 -21.20 35.25 -16.01
C ARG A 19 -20.46 36.56 -15.77
N VAL A 20 -19.13 36.53 -15.77
CA VAL A 20 -18.29 37.73 -15.59
C VAL A 20 -18.45 38.69 -16.78
N ARG A 21 -18.51 38.16 -18.00
CA ARG A 21 -18.73 38.97 -19.21
C ARG A 21 -20.15 39.53 -19.28
N ASP A 22 -21.15 38.77 -18.85
CA ASP A 22 -22.54 39.22 -18.76
C ASP A 22 -22.72 40.37 -17.75
N ALA A 23 -21.85 40.42 -16.73
CA ALA A 23 -21.76 41.52 -15.78
C ALA A 23 -20.84 42.68 -16.24
N GLU A 24 -20.48 42.73 -17.52
CA GLU A 24 -19.59 43.72 -18.14
C GLU A 24 -18.20 43.82 -17.49
N ALA A 25 -17.75 42.77 -16.79
CA ALA A 25 -16.43 42.69 -16.18
C ALA A 25 -15.45 41.88 -17.03
N SER A 26 -14.15 42.11 -16.83
CA SER A 26 -13.09 41.38 -17.53
C SER A 26 -12.76 40.06 -16.83
N PHE A 27 -12.82 38.94 -17.55
CA PHE A 27 -12.33 37.66 -17.07
C PHE A 27 -10.88 37.42 -17.51
N ALA A 28 -9.95 37.31 -16.56
CA ALA A 28 -8.55 37.03 -16.85
C ALA A 28 -8.30 35.52 -16.93
N ASP A 29 -7.95 35.05 -18.12
CA ASP A 29 -7.59 33.66 -18.35
C ASP A 29 -6.07 33.46 -18.25
N LEU A 30 -5.59 33.14 -17.05
CA LEU A 30 -4.17 33.05 -16.76
C LEU A 30 -3.68 31.60 -16.86
N LYS A 31 -2.75 31.35 -17.78
CA LYS A 31 -2.04 30.07 -17.91
C LYS A 31 -0.72 30.11 -17.15
N LEU A 32 -0.56 29.23 -16.16
CA LEU A 32 0.68 29.07 -15.41
C LEU A 32 1.64 28.15 -16.18
N THR A 33 2.47 28.74 -17.03
CA THR A 33 3.39 28.00 -17.91
C THR A 33 4.78 27.79 -17.30
N TRP A 34 5.13 28.50 -16.23
CA TRP A 34 6.46 28.43 -15.62
C TRP A 34 6.58 27.30 -14.60
N SER A 35 7.60 26.45 -14.76
CA SER A 35 7.96 25.39 -13.83
C SER A 35 9.19 25.76 -13.02
N PHE A 36 9.08 25.58 -11.70
CA PHE A 36 10.16 25.78 -10.73
C PHE A 36 10.84 24.46 -10.32
N ARG A 37 10.32 23.32 -10.78
CA ARG A 37 10.73 21.99 -10.33
C ARG A 37 11.65 21.27 -11.30
N SER A 38 11.35 21.35 -12.60
CA SER A 38 11.99 20.54 -13.63
C SER A 38 12.87 21.38 -14.56
N SER A 39 13.88 20.74 -15.17
CA SER A 39 14.70 21.32 -16.23
C SER A 39 13.94 21.36 -17.56
N ASP A 40 14.48 22.10 -18.52
CA ASP A 40 13.89 22.23 -19.86
C ASP A 40 13.76 20.88 -20.57
N ASP A 41 14.77 20.01 -20.50
CA ASP A 41 14.76 18.69 -21.16
C ASP A 41 13.58 17.80 -20.71
N VAL A 42 13.28 17.81 -19.41
CA VAL A 42 12.16 17.04 -18.85
C VAL A 42 10.82 17.64 -19.29
N LEU A 43 10.70 18.98 -19.29
CA LEU A 43 9.49 19.68 -19.70
C LEU A 43 9.21 19.50 -21.20
N ALA A 44 10.23 19.63 -22.03
CA ALA A 44 10.15 19.41 -23.47
C ALA A 44 9.74 17.97 -23.82
N ALA A 45 10.24 16.98 -23.07
CA ALA A 45 9.82 15.59 -23.23
C ALA A 45 8.34 15.39 -22.89
N VAL A 46 7.85 16.01 -21.81
CA VAL A 46 6.43 15.98 -21.43
C VAL A 46 5.58 16.65 -22.52
N ASP A 47 5.96 17.86 -22.96
CA ASP A 47 5.25 18.59 -24.01
C ASP A 47 5.18 17.79 -25.32
N ARG A 48 6.26 17.06 -25.65
CA ARG A 48 6.29 16.17 -26.82
C ARG A 48 5.34 14.99 -26.70
N VAL A 49 5.23 14.35 -25.52
CA VAL A 49 4.28 13.26 -25.29
C VAL A 49 2.82 13.74 -25.42
N PHE A 50 2.52 14.95 -24.95
CA PHE A 50 1.18 15.53 -25.01
C PHE A 50 0.93 16.43 -26.22
N ALA A 51 1.84 16.47 -27.20
CA ALA A 51 1.63 17.16 -28.47
C ALA A 51 0.53 16.50 -29.30
N GLU A 52 0.34 15.18 -29.15
CA GLU A 52 -0.74 14.45 -29.78
C GLU A 52 -2.10 14.79 -29.13
N PRO A 53 -3.10 15.29 -29.89
CA PRO A 53 -4.40 15.68 -29.33
C PRO A 53 -5.12 14.56 -28.57
N GLY A 54 -4.97 13.30 -29.01
CA GLY A 54 -5.58 12.14 -28.38
C GLY A 54 -5.09 11.93 -26.95
N VAL A 55 -3.78 12.05 -26.74
CA VAL A 55 -3.11 11.92 -25.43
C VAL A 55 -3.38 13.16 -24.57
N ARG A 56 -3.34 14.35 -25.17
CA ARG A 56 -3.59 15.64 -24.48
C ARG A 56 -4.95 15.71 -23.82
N ARG A 57 -5.99 15.17 -24.46
CA ARG A 57 -7.35 15.12 -23.89
C ARG A 57 -7.43 14.36 -22.57
N GLY A 58 -6.46 13.51 -22.24
CA GLY A 58 -6.40 12.84 -20.96
C GLY A 58 -6.05 13.78 -19.78
N ILE A 59 -5.52 14.98 -20.04
CA ILE A 59 -5.05 15.91 -19.01
C ILE A 59 -5.54 17.35 -19.18
N SER A 60 -5.93 17.76 -20.39
CA SER A 60 -6.37 19.12 -20.68
C SER A 60 -7.41 19.16 -21.80
N HIS A 61 -8.38 20.07 -21.66
CA HIS A 61 -9.39 20.38 -22.68
C HIS A 61 -9.08 21.68 -23.43
N ASP A 62 -7.92 22.28 -23.16
CA ASP A 62 -7.48 23.49 -23.87
C ASP A 62 -7.14 23.18 -25.34
N PRO A 63 -7.61 24.00 -26.30
CA PRO A 63 -7.24 23.84 -27.70
C PRO A 63 -5.75 24.08 -27.95
N ASP A 64 -5.11 24.94 -27.15
CA ASP A 64 -3.72 25.31 -27.35
C ASP A 64 -2.77 24.17 -26.96
N PRO A 65 -1.66 23.99 -27.69
CA PRO A 65 -0.55 23.13 -27.25
C PRO A 65 -0.07 23.51 -25.85
N LEU A 66 0.28 22.49 -25.07
CA LEU A 66 0.98 22.69 -23.81
C LEU A 66 2.38 23.23 -24.12
N SER A 67 2.78 24.27 -23.38
CA SER A 67 4.11 24.83 -23.44
C SER A 67 4.54 25.18 -22.03
N HIS A 68 5.41 24.34 -21.47
CA HIS A 68 6.03 24.60 -20.18
C HIS A 68 7.34 25.34 -20.37
N LYS A 69 7.66 26.25 -19.45
CA LYS A 69 8.90 27.03 -19.43
C LYS A 69 9.64 26.74 -18.14
N ALA A 70 10.88 26.26 -18.23
CA ALA A 70 11.71 26.11 -17.03
C ALA A 70 12.21 27.48 -16.58
N ILE A 71 12.10 27.78 -15.28
CA ILE A 71 12.79 28.95 -14.71
C ILE A 71 14.31 28.72 -14.61
N ARG A 72 14.71 27.44 -14.53
CA ARG A 72 16.11 27.01 -14.46
C ARG A 72 16.61 26.74 -15.88
N THR A 73 16.72 27.79 -16.68
CA THR A 73 17.01 27.72 -18.13
C THR A 73 18.29 26.97 -18.49
N ASP A 74 19.26 26.92 -17.58
CA ASP A 74 20.55 26.23 -17.78
C ASP A 74 20.74 25.03 -16.83
N ALA A 75 19.66 24.56 -16.18
CA ALA A 75 19.76 23.36 -15.36
C ALA A 75 19.90 22.13 -16.27
N PRO A 76 20.93 21.31 -16.06
CA PRO A 76 21.14 20.11 -16.84
C PRO A 76 20.02 19.09 -16.57
N GLY A 77 19.65 18.38 -17.63
CA GLY A 77 18.72 17.27 -17.56
C GLY A 77 18.75 16.45 -18.84
N TYR A 78 18.14 15.28 -18.78
CA TYR A 78 17.97 14.42 -19.95
C TYR A 78 16.81 13.46 -19.69
N VAL A 79 16.24 12.95 -20.77
CA VAL A 79 15.23 11.89 -20.74
C VAL A 79 15.72 10.74 -21.58
N GLU A 80 15.87 9.59 -20.93
CA GLU A 80 16.30 8.35 -21.59
C GLU A 80 15.11 7.41 -21.77
N VAL A 81 15.01 6.79 -22.95
CA VAL A 81 14.04 5.75 -23.23
C VAL A 81 14.79 4.44 -23.41
N TRP A 82 14.64 3.53 -22.45
CA TRP A 82 15.24 2.20 -22.54
C TRP A 82 14.46 1.29 -23.50
N PRO A 83 15.14 0.37 -24.21
CA PRO A 83 14.48 -0.63 -25.04
C PRO A 83 13.48 -1.46 -24.24
N SER A 84 12.35 -1.80 -24.87
CA SER A 84 11.35 -2.67 -24.26
C SER A 84 11.89 -4.09 -24.09
N ILE A 85 11.76 -4.65 -22.89
CA ILE A 85 12.09 -6.04 -22.60
C ILE A 85 10.80 -6.87 -22.72
N GLY A 86 10.68 -7.63 -23.81
CA GLY A 86 9.53 -8.49 -24.09
C GLY A 86 9.52 -9.79 -23.28
N ALA A 87 8.36 -10.46 -23.25
CA ALA A 87 8.24 -11.84 -22.80
C ALA A 87 8.92 -12.77 -23.81
N GLU A 88 10.02 -13.39 -23.40
CA GLU A 88 10.48 -14.61 -24.05
C GLU A 88 9.52 -15.73 -23.63
N MET A 89 9.05 -16.54 -24.59
CA MET A 89 8.29 -17.74 -24.28
C MET A 89 9.21 -18.66 -23.48
N VAL A 90 8.86 -18.89 -22.22
CA VAL A 90 9.51 -19.91 -21.40
C VAL A 90 8.79 -21.21 -21.70
N GLU A 91 9.47 -22.18 -22.31
CA GLU A 91 8.94 -23.54 -22.41
C GLU A 91 8.76 -24.08 -21.00
N GLU A 92 7.52 -24.43 -20.62
CA GLU A 92 7.26 -25.12 -19.37
C GLU A 92 7.81 -26.56 -19.49
N PRO A 93 8.60 -27.04 -18.52
CA PRO A 93 9.05 -28.43 -18.53
C PRO A 93 7.84 -29.37 -18.47
N ASP A 94 7.86 -30.46 -19.25
CA ASP A 94 6.83 -31.52 -19.19
C ASP A 94 6.73 -32.20 -17.80
N ASP A 95 7.78 -32.07 -16.97
CA ASP A 95 7.86 -32.65 -15.63
C ASP A 95 7.42 -31.64 -14.55
N TRP A 96 6.22 -31.88 -14.01
CA TRP A 96 5.59 -31.07 -12.95
C TRP A 96 6.33 -31.06 -11.60
N THR A 97 7.33 -31.92 -11.41
CA THR A 97 8.15 -31.97 -10.19
C THR A 97 9.37 -31.06 -10.24
N LEU A 98 9.71 -30.53 -11.43
CA LEU A 98 10.81 -29.59 -11.60
C LEU A 98 10.36 -28.17 -11.24
N PRO A 99 11.12 -27.44 -10.39
CA PRO A 99 10.80 -26.06 -10.07
C PRO A 99 10.91 -25.19 -11.34
N VAL A 100 9.80 -24.57 -11.73
CA VAL A 100 9.79 -23.60 -12.84
C VAL A 100 10.60 -22.38 -12.43
N ASN A 101 11.70 -22.13 -13.13
CA ASN A 101 12.56 -21.00 -12.82
C ASN A 101 11.91 -19.69 -13.31
N HIS A 102 11.15 -19.03 -12.44
CA HIS A 102 10.53 -17.73 -12.72
C HIS A 102 11.54 -16.57 -12.89
N ALA A 103 12.87 -16.82 -12.82
CA ALA A 103 13.90 -15.81 -13.06
C ALA A 103 13.89 -15.24 -14.49
N SER A 104 13.19 -15.89 -15.43
CA SER A 104 13.05 -15.46 -16.84
C SER A 104 11.87 -14.53 -17.11
N ALA A 105 11.00 -14.25 -16.12
CA ALA A 105 9.86 -13.37 -16.34
C ALA A 105 10.32 -11.92 -16.67
N PRO A 106 9.71 -11.23 -17.64
CA PRO A 106 10.12 -9.88 -18.05
C PRO A 106 10.19 -8.88 -16.89
N ALA A 107 9.24 -8.95 -15.96
CA ALA A 107 9.22 -8.11 -14.77
C ALA A 107 10.47 -8.29 -13.90
N VAL A 108 10.99 -9.53 -13.77
CA VAL A 108 12.22 -9.81 -13.01
C VAL A 108 13.43 -9.26 -13.75
N ARG A 109 13.49 -9.43 -15.09
CA ARG A 109 14.58 -8.89 -15.92
C ARG A 109 14.65 -7.37 -15.88
N VAL A 110 13.51 -6.69 -16.02
CA VAL A 110 13.43 -5.22 -15.92
C VAL A 110 13.85 -4.79 -14.51
N ALA A 111 13.40 -5.49 -13.47
CA ALA A 111 13.78 -5.19 -12.09
C ALA A 111 15.29 -5.32 -11.84
N GLU A 112 15.91 -6.39 -12.31
CA GLU A 112 17.36 -6.60 -12.24
C GLU A 112 18.13 -5.53 -13.03
N HIS A 113 17.64 -5.15 -14.22
CA HIS A 113 18.25 -4.10 -15.03
C HIS A 113 18.20 -2.75 -14.31
N VAL A 114 17.03 -2.34 -13.80
CA VAL A 114 16.87 -1.12 -13.00
C VAL A 114 17.78 -1.13 -11.77
N ALA A 115 17.78 -2.22 -11.00
CA ALA A 115 18.60 -2.34 -9.79
C ALA A 115 20.11 -2.28 -10.10
N THR A 116 20.55 -2.88 -11.21
CA THR A 116 21.94 -2.83 -11.68
C THR A 116 22.34 -1.41 -12.08
N THR A 117 21.48 -0.71 -12.81
CA THR A 117 21.72 0.70 -13.18
C THR A 117 21.84 1.59 -11.95
N ILE A 118 20.92 1.46 -10.99
CA ILE A 118 20.97 2.21 -9.72
C ILE A 118 22.25 1.90 -8.94
N GLN A 119 22.63 0.63 -8.85
CA GLN A 119 23.86 0.21 -8.19
C GLN A 119 25.09 0.85 -8.83
N ASN A 120 25.15 0.87 -10.16
CA ASN A 120 26.25 1.48 -10.89
C ASN A 120 26.35 2.99 -10.61
N TRP A 121 25.24 3.71 -10.63
CA TRP A 121 25.23 5.14 -10.29
C TRP A 121 25.75 5.42 -8.88
N LEU A 122 25.27 4.64 -7.90
CA LEU A 122 25.69 4.78 -6.51
C LEU A 122 27.16 4.42 -6.31
N ARG A 123 27.63 3.33 -6.93
CA ARG A 123 29.03 2.86 -6.80
C ARG A 123 30.02 3.81 -7.47
N ASN A 124 29.67 4.31 -8.65
CA ASN A 124 30.52 5.25 -9.39
C ASN A 124 30.50 6.65 -8.75
N GLY A 125 29.55 6.91 -7.85
CA GLY A 125 29.42 8.20 -7.18
C GLY A 125 29.01 9.31 -8.13
N GLU A 126 28.10 9.00 -9.07
CA GLU A 126 27.54 9.95 -10.02
C GLU A 126 27.06 11.21 -9.31
N ALA A 127 27.29 12.37 -9.93
CA ALA A 127 26.87 13.65 -9.37
C ALA A 127 25.45 13.98 -9.83
N ILE A 128 24.63 14.53 -8.93
CA ILE A 128 23.40 15.19 -9.35
C ILE A 128 23.78 16.55 -9.90
N GLU A 129 23.72 16.64 -11.21
CA GLU A 129 24.03 17.85 -11.94
C GLU A 129 23.12 19.01 -11.47
N GLY A 130 23.72 20.20 -11.30
CA GLY A 130 23.03 21.37 -10.72
C GLY A 130 22.83 21.36 -9.20
N LYS A 131 23.14 20.27 -8.47
CA LYS A 131 23.24 20.28 -6.98
C LYS A 131 24.68 20.18 -6.46
N GLY A 132 25.62 19.78 -7.29
CA GLY A 132 27.05 19.71 -6.93
C GLY A 132 27.36 18.66 -5.86
N ARG A 133 26.48 17.67 -5.64
CA ARG A 133 26.69 16.58 -4.69
C ARG A 133 26.44 15.23 -5.35
N LYS A 134 27.06 14.18 -4.78
CA LYS A 134 26.83 12.80 -5.20
C LYS A 134 25.37 12.40 -5.05
N LEU A 135 24.93 11.55 -5.96
CA LEU A 135 23.63 10.91 -5.95
C LEU A 135 23.55 9.91 -4.78
N THR A 136 22.43 9.92 -4.08
CA THR A 136 22.12 8.98 -3.01
C THR A 136 20.86 8.19 -3.35
N ALA A 137 20.63 7.05 -2.71
CA ALA A 137 19.44 6.24 -2.97
C ALA A 137 18.12 7.03 -2.74
N GLY A 138 18.12 7.98 -1.81
CA GLY A 138 16.97 8.85 -1.53
C GLY A 138 16.64 9.86 -2.64
N ASP A 139 17.51 10.02 -3.63
CA ASP A 139 17.28 10.89 -4.79
C ASP A 139 16.60 10.17 -5.98
N ILE A 140 16.39 8.86 -5.87
CA ILE A 140 15.85 8.02 -6.94
C ILE A 140 14.40 7.65 -6.62
N LEU A 141 13.50 7.90 -7.58
CA LEU A 141 12.10 7.50 -7.50
C LEU A 141 11.72 6.62 -8.70
N VAL A 142 11.24 5.41 -8.43
CA VAL A 142 10.73 4.49 -9.45
C VAL A 142 9.21 4.52 -9.44
N LEU A 143 8.60 5.06 -10.50
CA LEU A 143 7.15 5.15 -10.66
C LEU A 143 6.62 3.97 -11.47
N VAL A 144 5.56 3.33 -10.96
CA VAL A 144 4.92 2.19 -11.61
C VAL A 144 3.41 2.39 -11.68
N ARG A 145 2.77 1.90 -12.74
CA ARG A 145 1.31 2.01 -12.93
C ARG A 145 0.52 1.14 -11.96
N LYS A 146 1.02 -0.07 -11.67
CA LYS A 146 0.41 -1.03 -10.75
C LYS A 146 1.49 -1.61 -9.82
N ARG A 147 1.11 -1.91 -8.59
CA ARG A 147 1.97 -2.63 -7.63
C ARG A 147 1.76 -4.12 -7.81
N ASP A 148 2.44 -4.69 -8.79
CA ASP A 148 2.34 -6.09 -9.15
C ASP A 148 3.67 -6.83 -8.91
N ARG A 149 3.86 -7.97 -9.58
CA ARG A 149 5.07 -8.81 -9.50
C ARG A 149 6.36 -8.02 -9.73
N PHE A 150 6.36 -6.96 -10.55
CA PHE A 150 7.53 -6.12 -10.80
C PHE A 150 8.04 -5.44 -9.52
N VAL A 151 7.13 -4.90 -8.69
CA VAL A 151 7.53 -4.17 -7.47
C VAL A 151 8.18 -5.10 -6.46
N HIS A 152 7.65 -6.31 -6.31
CA HIS A 152 8.26 -7.33 -5.44
C HIS A 152 9.63 -7.77 -5.96
N ALA A 153 9.76 -8.00 -7.27
CA ALA A 153 11.04 -8.34 -7.88
C ALA A 153 12.09 -7.24 -7.70
N LEU A 154 11.73 -5.97 -7.96
CA LEU A 154 12.62 -4.83 -7.78
C LEU A 154 13.03 -4.65 -6.32
N SER A 155 12.07 -4.75 -5.39
CA SER A 155 12.36 -4.65 -3.95
C SER A 155 13.34 -5.71 -3.49
N ARG A 156 13.17 -6.96 -3.94
CA ARG A 156 14.11 -8.06 -3.68
C ARG A 156 15.49 -7.77 -4.27
N SER A 157 15.53 -7.34 -5.53
CA SER A 157 16.76 -7.04 -6.26
C SER A 157 17.60 -5.93 -5.60
N LEU A 158 16.95 -4.86 -5.14
CA LEU A 158 17.58 -3.77 -4.40
C LEU A 158 18.08 -4.19 -3.02
N LYS A 159 17.28 -4.98 -2.27
CA LYS A 159 17.67 -5.51 -0.95
C LYS A 159 18.89 -6.44 -1.05
N ASN A 160 18.91 -7.34 -2.04
CA ASN A 160 20.05 -8.24 -2.28
C ASN A 160 21.35 -7.46 -2.57
N ARG A 161 21.24 -6.26 -3.14
CA ARG A 161 22.35 -5.34 -3.42
C ARG A 161 22.64 -4.36 -2.29
N GLN A 162 21.97 -4.50 -1.14
CA GLN A 162 22.08 -3.61 0.03
C GLN A 162 21.79 -2.13 -0.30
N ILE A 163 20.96 -1.86 -1.31
CA ILE A 163 20.55 -0.49 -1.65
C ILE A 163 19.40 -0.08 -0.72
N PRO A 164 19.52 1.04 0.02
CA PRO A 164 18.43 1.52 0.86
C PRO A 164 17.18 1.81 0.01
N VAL A 165 16.08 1.14 0.32
CA VAL A 165 14.79 1.34 -0.33
C VAL A 165 13.75 1.60 0.74
N ALA A 166 12.98 2.67 0.59
CA ALA A 166 11.80 2.89 1.43
C ALA A 166 10.84 1.73 1.16
N GLY A 167 10.50 0.96 2.20
CA GLY A 167 9.66 -0.24 2.05
C GLY A 167 8.40 0.08 1.25
N ALA A 168 8.22 -0.62 0.13
CA ALA A 168 6.94 -0.60 -0.61
C ALA A 168 5.78 -1.08 0.29
N ASP A 169 6.12 -1.90 1.28
CA ASP A 169 5.23 -2.43 2.30
C ASP A 169 5.11 -1.44 3.46
N ARG A 170 4.03 -0.66 3.45
CA ARG A 170 3.34 -0.45 4.72
C ARG A 170 2.87 -1.83 5.14
N LEU A 171 3.38 -2.35 6.26
CA LEU A 171 2.79 -3.52 6.89
C LEU A 171 1.28 -3.26 6.98
N SER A 172 0.46 -4.05 6.29
CA SER A 172 -0.99 -3.96 6.45
C SER A 172 -1.28 -4.46 7.86
N LEU A 173 -1.32 -3.53 8.82
CA LEU A 173 -1.56 -3.87 10.22
C LEU A 173 -2.80 -4.77 10.38
N PRO A 174 -3.95 -4.50 9.72
CA PRO A 174 -5.11 -5.39 9.81
C PRO A 174 -4.89 -6.81 9.24
N GLY A 175 -3.87 -6.99 8.39
CA GLY A 175 -3.51 -8.29 7.81
C GLY A 175 -2.50 -9.07 8.64
N HIS A 176 -1.96 -8.50 9.72
CA HIS A 176 -1.01 -9.18 10.59
C HIS A 176 -1.74 -10.04 11.61
N ILE A 177 -1.35 -11.32 11.77
CA ILE A 177 -2.07 -12.28 12.62
C ILE A 177 -2.27 -11.78 14.06
N ALA A 178 -1.22 -11.22 14.69
CA ALA A 178 -1.33 -10.66 16.04
C ALA A 178 -2.37 -9.52 16.13
N VAL A 179 -2.54 -8.72 15.09
CA VAL A 179 -3.56 -7.66 15.06
C VAL A 179 -4.95 -8.26 14.86
N GLN A 180 -5.06 -9.33 14.07
CA GLN A 180 -6.32 -10.06 13.89
C GLN A 180 -6.78 -10.73 15.18
N ASP A 181 -5.86 -11.31 15.97
CA ASP A 181 -6.16 -11.89 17.28
C ASP A 181 -6.70 -10.82 18.25
N LEU A 182 -6.11 -9.63 18.26
CA LEU A 182 -6.60 -8.51 19.07
C LEU A 182 -7.96 -7.99 18.58
N ILE A 183 -8.18 -7.92 17.26
CA ILE A 183 -9.49 -7.54 16.70
C ILE A 183 -10.56 -8.58 17.11
N ALA A 184 -10.25 -9.87 17.04
CA ALA A 184 -11.14 -10.95 17.49
C ALA A 184 -11.46 -10.82 18.98
N LEU A 185 -10.47 -10.48 19.82
CA LEU A 185 -10.70 -10.18 21.23
C LEU A 185 -11.69 -9.01 21.40
N GLY A 186 -11.49 -7.90 20.68
CA GLY A 186 -12.40 -6.76 20.71
C GLY A 186 -13.82 -7.10 20.27
N HIS A 187 -13.98 -7.86 19.18
CA HIS A 187 -15.28 -8.31 18.70
C HIS A 187 -16.01 -9.16 19.74
N PHE A 188 -15.32 -10.15 20.32
CA PHE A 188 -15.89 -10.99 21.37
C PHE A 188 -16.31 -10.17 22.60
N LEU A 189 -15.47 -9.23 23.06
CA LEU A 189 -15.79 -8.43 24.26
C LEU A 189 -16.98 -7.49 24.05
N ILE A 190 -17.24 -7.05 22.81
CA ILE A 190 -18.41 -6.23 22.47
C ILE A 190 -19.64 -7.11 22.24
N GLN A 191 -19.47 -8.31 21.66
CA GLN A 191 -20.53 -9.26 21.37
C GLN A 191 -20.15 -10.65 21.90
N PRO A 192 -20.50 -10.96 23.17
CA PRO A 192 -20.11 -12.22 23.82
C PRO A 192 -20.64 -13.50 23.16
N GLU A 193 -21.66 -13.38 22.31
CA GLU A 193 -22.23 -14.49 21.54
C GLU A 193 -21.54 -14.69 20.17
N ASP A 194 -20.47 -13.94 19.87
CA ASP A 194 -19.64 -14.14 18.67
C ASP A 194 -18.70 -15.34 18.87
N ASP A 195 -19.24 -16.52 18.53
CA ASP A 195 -18.53 -17.80 18.61
C ASP A 195 -17.23 -17.83 17.79
N LEU A 196 -17.19 -17.17 16.63
CA LEU A 196 -16.03 -17.22 15.75
C LEU A 196 -14.88 -16.40 16.35
N SER A 197 -15.18 -15.19 16.82
CA SER A 197 -14.20 -14.33 17.48
C SER A 197 -13.69 -14.97 18.77
N LEU A 198 -14.57 -15.58 19.58
CA LEU A 198 -14.15 -16.32 20.77
C LEU A 198 -13.25 -17.51 20.42
N ALA A 199 -13.61 -18.32 19.41
CA ALA A 199 -12.81 -19.47 18.99
C ALA A 199 -11.41 -19.04 18.51
N ALA A 200 -11.32 -17.96 17.73
CA ALA A 200 -10.04 -17.39 17.30
C ALA A 200 -9.18 -16.96 18.50
N VAL A 201 -9.77 -16.26 19.47
CA VAL A 201 -9.08 -15.81 20.69
C VAL A 201 -8.60 -16.98 21.54
N LEU A 202 -9.43 -18.00 21.75
CA LEU A 202 -9.06 -19.20 22.52
C LEU A 202 -7.87 -19.92 21.88
N ARG A 203 -7.83 -20.02 20.55
CA ARG A 203 -6.73 -20.70 19.82
C ARG A 203 -5.47 -19.86 19.73
N SER A 204 -5.59 -18.53 19.78
CA SER A 204 -4.47 -17.59 19.65
C SER A 204 -3.44 -17.72 20.79
N PRO A 205 -2.24 -17.12 20.66
CA PRO A 205 -1.24 -17.09 21.72
C PRO A 205 -1.71 -16.45 23.05
N ILE A 206 -2.89 -15.82 23.08
CA ILE A 206 -3.45 -15.21 24.29
C ILE A 206 -3.85 -16.28 25.32
N PHE A 207 -4.42 -17.40 24.86
CA PHE A 207 -4.91 -18.48 25.73
C PHE A 207 -4.36 -19.85 25.37
N GLU A 208 -3.89 -20.04 24.15
CA GLU A 208 -3.25 -21.28 23.67
C GLU A 208 -4.10 -22.55 23.92
N VAL A 209 -5.43 -22.43 23.87
CA VAL A 209 -6.33 -23.59 23.99
C VAL A 209 -6.08 -24.52 22.82
N SER A 210 -5.92 -25.81 23.10
CA SER A 210 -5.63 -26.81 22.07
C SER A 210 -6.80 -26.97 21.11
N GLU A 211 -6.51 -27.46 19.90
CA GLU A 211 -7.53 -27.69 18.88
C GLU A 211 -8.54 -28.76 19.34
N GLU A 212 -8.07 -29.78 20.05
CA GLU A 212 -8.91 -30.85 20.62
C GLU A 212 -9.88 -30.28 21.66
N THR A 213 -9.37 -29.47 22.61
CA THR A 213 -10.23 -28.84 23.62
C THR A 213 -11.23 -27.89 22.96
N LEU A 214 -10.80 -27.09 21.98
CA LEU A 214 -11.68 -26.19 21.25
C LEU A 214 -12.77 -26.95 20.48
N LEU A 215 -12.43 -28.10 19.89
CA LEU A 215 -13.38 -28.97 19.21
C LEU A 215 -14.42 -29.56 20.18
N THR A 216 -14.01 -29.99 21.37
CA THR A 216 -14.95 -30.41 22.43
C THR A 216 -15.88 -29.27 22.82
N LEU A 217 -15.34 -28.07 23.04
CA LEU A 217 -16.13 -26.90 23.45
C LEU A 217 -17.11 -26.42 22.37
N ALA A 218 -16.68 -26.40 21.10
CA ALA A 218 -17.44 -25.80 19.99
C ALA A 218 -18.24 -26.82 19.16
N GLY A 219 -17.73 -28.03 19.02
CA GLY A 219 -18.29 -29.08 18.16
C GLY A 219 -19.24 -30.04 18.87
N GLU A 220 -19.02 -30.32 20.16
CA GLU A 220 -19.86 -31.25 20.93
C GLU A 220 -21.00 -30.54 21.71
N ARG A 221 -21.09 -29.22 21.59
CA ARG A 221 -22.13 -28.43 22.25
C ARG A 221 -23.52 -28.65 21.64
N PRO A 222 -24.59 -28.66 22.47
CA PRO A 222 -25.98 -28.59 22.02
C PRO A 222 -26.25 -27.50 20.99
N LYS A 223 -27.15 -27.80 20.04
CA LYS A 223 -27.56 -26.84 19.00
C LYS A 223 -28.20 -25.60 19.63
N GLY A 224 -27.67 -24.43 19.30
CA GLY A 224 -28.16 -23.14 19.81
C GLY A 224 -27.50 -22.68 21.12
N GLN A 225 -26.58 -23.46 21.69
CA GLN A 225 -25.73 -23.01 22.79
C GLN A 225 -24.51 -22.26 22.24
N SER A 226 -24.24 -21.07 22.76
CA SER A 226 -23.06 -20.30 22.38
C SER A 226 -21.78 -20.85 23.00
N LEU A 227 -20.65 -20.48 22.42
CA LEU A 227 -19.34 -21.01 22.77
C LEU A 227 -18.93 -20.53 24.16
N ILE A 228 -19.27 -19.29 24.52
CA ILE A 228 -19.03 -18.78 25.87
C ILE A 228 -19.83 -19.55 26.93
N ALA A 229 -21.07 -19.94 26.62
CA ALA A 229 -21.87 -20.75 27.53
C ALA A 229 -21.30 -22.17 27.69
N SER A 230 -20.84 -22.78 26.58
CA SER A 230 -20.16 -24.07 26.61
C SER A 230 -18.85 -24.01 27.40
N LEU A 231 -18.03 -22.96 27.18
CA LEU A 231 -16.79 -22.72 27.90
C LEU A 231 -17.03 -22.60 29.42
N ARG A 232 -18.03 -21.82 29.84
CA ARG A 232 -18.40 -21.66 31.25
C ARG A 232 -18.88 -22.97 31.89
N GLN A 233 -19.58 -23.81 31.14
CA GLN A 233 -20.02 -25.12 31.62
C GLN A 233 -18.83 -26.06 31.88
N HIS A 234 -17.87 -26.11 30.96
CA HIS A 234 -16.67 -26.96 31.09
C HIS A 234 -15.67 -26.42 32.12
N ALA A 235 -15.60 -25.10 32.29
CA ALA A 235 -14.80 -24.46 33.34
C ALA A 235 -15.17 -24.91 34.76
N GLY A 236 -16.37 -25.45 34.99
CA GLY A 236 -16.74 -26.01 36.29
C GLY A 236 -15.96 -27.27 36.70
N GLY A 237 -15.29 -27.93 35.75
CA GLY A 237 -14.50 -29.15 35.98
C GLY A 237 -13.04 -29.07 35.55
N ASP A 238 -12.58 -27.93 35.03
CA ASP A 238 -11.23 -27.73 34.49
C ASP A 238 -10.68 -26.38 34.98
N GLU A 239 -9.62 -26.42 35.80
CA GLU A 239 -9.00 -25.24 36.38
C GLU A 239 -8.36 -24.31 35.33
N VAL A 240 -7.88 -24.86 34.21
CA VAL A 240 -7.30 -24.08 33.12
C VAL A 240 -8.40 -23.29 32.42
N LEU A 241 -9.51 -23.94 32.07
CA LEU A 241 -10.66 -23.27 31.46
C LEU A 241 -11.31 -22.27 32.43
N ALA A 242 -11.33 -22.57 33.73
CA ALA A 242 -11.77 -21.62 34.75
C ALA A 242 -10.93 -20.35 34.79
N ALA A 243 -9.60 -20.47 34.66
CA ALA A 243 -8.71 -19.32 34.57
C ALA A 243 -8.98 -18.49 33.31
N VAL A 244 -9.20 -19.14 32.16
CA VAL A 244 -9.59 -18.47 30.90
C VAL A 244 -10.88 -17.69 31.07
N VAL A 245 -11.94 -18.30 31.63
CA VAL A 245 -13.23 -17.63 31.86
C VAL A 245 -13.07 -16.44 32.80
N SER A 246 -12.36 -16.62 33.92
CA SER A 246 -12.10 -15.53 34.88
C SER A 246 -11.39 -14.35 34.21
N ARG A 247 -10.47 -14.63 33.29
CA ARG A 247 -9.75 -13.62 32.53
C ARG A 247 -10.66 -12.85 31.58
N LEU A 248 -11.46 -13.57 30.80
CA LEU A 248 -12.41 -12.99 29.85
C LEU A 248 -13.44 -12.11 30.56
N ASP A 249 -13.96 -12.55 31.71
CA ASP A 249 -14.91 -11.78 32.52
C ASP A 249 -14.27 -10.50 33.09
N GLY A 250 -13.00 -10.59 33.51
CA GLY A 250 -12.21 -9.42 33.91
C GLY A 250 -12.07 -8.40 32.78
N TRP A 251 -11.69 -8.86 31.58
CA TRP A 251 -11.57 -7.99 30.41
C TRP A 251 -12.91 -7.42 29.93
N ALA A 252 -13.99 -8.19 29.97
CA ALA A 252 -15.33 -7.70 29.65
C ALA A 252 -15.77 -6.57 30.59
N THR A 253 -15.40 -6.67 31.86
CA THR A 253 -15.62 -5.60 32.85
C THR A 253 -14.77 -4.37 32.55
N GLU A 254 -13.50 -4.54 32.18
CA GLU A 254 -12.61 -3.41 31.87
C GLU A 254 -13.05 -2.65 30.60
N VAL A 255 -13.44 -3.35 29.54
CA VAL A 255 -13.88 -2.74 28.27
C VAL A 255 -15.12 -1.86 28.45
N ALA A 256 -15.97 -2.16 29.43
CA ALA A 256 -17.14 -1.34 29.73
C ALA A 256 -16.81 0.09 30.19
N PHE A 257 -15.59 0.32 30.73
CA PHE A 257 -15.24 1.59 31.36
C PHE A 257 -13.91 2.20 30.90
N LYS A 258 -13.06 1.47 30.17
CA LYS A 258 -11.76 1.96 29.69
C LYS A 258 -11.78 2.37 28.21
N PRO A 259 -11.02 3.40 27.83
CA PRO A 259 -10.73 3.68 26.43
C PRO A 259 -10.03 2.48 25.75
N VAL A 260 -10.31 2.28 24.45
CA VAL A 260 -9.79 1.16 23.65
C VAL A 260 -8.27 1.02 23.74
N PHE A 261 -7.53 2.14 23.67
CA PHE A 261 -6.08 2.13 23.78
C PHE A 261 -5.61 1.61 25.14
N GLU A 262 -6.20 2.07 26.24
CA GLU A 262 -5.80 1.68 27.59
C GLU A 262 -6.11 0.21 27.87
N PHE A 263 -7.23 -0.29 27.35
CA PHE A 263 -7.57 -1.71 27.42
C PHE A 263 -6.50 -2.58 26.74
N TYR A 264 -6.21 -2.33 25.47
CA TYR A 264 -5.23 -3.15 24.74
C TYR A 264 -3.81 -2.97 25.27
N ALA A 265 -3.43 -1.76 25.69
CA ALA A 265 -2.13 -1.54 26.32
C ALA A 265 -1.98 -2.32 27.63
N ALA A 266 -3.05 -2.39 28.44
CA ALA A 266 -3.06 -3.20 29.65
C ALA A 266 -2.98 -4.70 29.31
N ALA A 267 -3.81 -5.17 28.36
CA ALA A 267 -3.87 -6.56 27.93
C ALA A 267 -2.53 -7.09 27.37
N LEU A 268 -1.78 -6.24 26.66
CA LEU A 268 -0.47 -6.55 26.06
C LEU A 268 0.74 -6.30 26.98
N SER A 269 0.52 -5.95 28.24
CA SER A 269 1.62 -5.62 29.15
C SER A 269 1.51 -6.29 30.51
N ARG A 270 0.43 -6.01 31.26
CA ARG A 270 0.23 -6.56 32.61
C ARG A 270 -0.10 -8.06 32.58
N ASP A 271 -0.52 -8.50 31.41
CA ASP A 271 -1.59 -9.44 31.22
C ASP A 271 -1.21 -10.51 30.17
N GLY A 272 -0.08 -10.29 29.49
CA GLY A 272 0.49 -11.03 28.37
C GLY A 272 1.54 -10.18 27.66
#